data_AF-A0A5K1CDI8-F1
#
_entry.id   AF-A0A5K1CDI8-F1
#
_cell.length_a   1.000
_cell.length_b   1.000
_cell.length_c   1.000
_cell.angle_alpha   90.00
_cell.angle_beta   90.00
_cell.angle_gamma   90.00
#
_symmetry.space_group_name_H-M   'P 1'
#
loop_
_entity.id
_entity.type
_entity.pdbx_description
1 polymer ?
#
loop_
_entity_poly.entity_id
_entity_poly.type
_entity_poly.pdbx_seq_one_letter_code
_entity_poly.pdbx_strand_id
1 'polypeptide(L)'
;MLEEASAFSSEHLRARISRMDQRMSPQVQHALQVPLHRRVRRVKAREYIETFKRTDHRSQVQHEFDRLDFNMVQTIHQRKLKDRVQFIISLLPK
;
A
#
# COMPACT_ATOMS: atom_id res chain seq x y z
N MET A 1 -18.84 -14.81 15.76
CA MET A 1 -17.48 -14.63 16.34
C MET A 1 -16.59 -13.69 15.50
N LEU A 2 -16.23 -13.99 14.24
CA LEU A 2 -15.37 -13.08 13.44
C LEU A 2 -16.07 -11.78 13.01
N GLU A 3 -17.35 -11.84 12.63
CA GLU A 3 -18.12 -10.66 12.26
C GLU A 3 -18.32 -9.72 13.45
N GLU A 4 -18.63 -10.28 14.62
CA GLU A 4 -18.77 -9.56 15.88
C GLU A 4 -17.44 -8.92 16.32
N ALA A 5 -16.32 -9.63 16.20
CA ALA A 5 -15.00 -9.06 16.46
C ALA A 5 -14.67 -7.92 15.48
N SER A 6 -15.07 -8.03 14.21
CA SER A 6 -14.91 -6.97 13.21
C SER A 6 -15.76 -5.74 13.55
N ALA A 7 -17.02 -5.95 13.94
CA ALA A 7 -17.92 -4.87 14.34
C ALA A 7 -17.39 -4.15 15.59
N PHE A 8 -17.07 -4.91 16.64
CA PHE A 8 -16.52 -4.43 17.90
C PHE A 8 -15.24 -3.62 17.68
N SER A 9 -14.25 -4.18 16.98
CA SER A 9 -12.99 -3.49 16.73
C SER A 9 -13.18 -2.22 15.88
N SER A 10 -14.05 -2.27 14.87
CA SER A 10 -14.31 -1.12 14.00
C SER A 10 -14.93 0.06 14.76
N GLU A 11 -15.88 -0.21 15.65
CA GLU A 11 -16.51 0.81 16.49
C GLU A 11 -15.48 1.49 17.41
N HIS A 12 -14.71 0.70 18.14
CA HIS A 12 -13.72 1.21 19.10
C HIS A 12 -12.58 1.98 18.42
N LEU A 13 -12.14 1.53 17.24
CA LEU A 13 -11.13 2.23 16.45
C LEU A 13 -11.64 3.57 15.92
N ARG A 14 -12.88 3.64 15.42
CA ARG A 14 -13.50 4.91 14.98
C ARG A 14 -13.63 5.92 16.11
N ALA A 15 -14.01 5.49 17.31
CA ALA A 15 -14.14 6.37 18.46
C ALA A 15 -12.80 6.96 18.94
N ARG A 16 -11.68 6.25 18.71
CA ARG A 16 -10.35 6.65 19.19
C ARG A 16 -9.46 7.32 18.14
N ILE A 17 -9.78 7.21 16.85
CA ILE A 17 -8.89 7.63 15.76
C ILE A 17 -8.41 9.08 15.86
N SER A 18 -9.27 10.01 16.31
CA SER A 18 -8.93 11.43 16.47
C SER A 18 -7.92 11.71 17.60
N ARG A 19 -7.72 10.74 18.51
CA ARG A 19 -6.80 10.83 19.64
C ARG A 19 -5.51 10.02 19.41
N MET A 20 -5.40 9.33 18.27
CA MET A 20 -4.21 8.57 17.92
C MET A 20 -3.10 9.48 17.40
N ASP A 21 -1.85 9.05 17.54
CA ASP A 21 -0.72 9.77 16.96
C ASP A 21 -0.78 9.77 15.42
N GLN A 22 -0.07 10.71 14.81
CA GLN A 22 -0.05 10.90 13.36
C GLN A 22 0.53 9.73 12.57
N ARG A 23 1.25 8.79 13.20
CA ARG A 23 1.77 7.58 12.55
C ARG A 23 0.73 6.46 12.56
N MET A 24 -0.06 6.35 13.62
CA MET A 24 -1.08 5.29 13.76
C MET A 24 -2.42 5.65 13.12
N SER A 25 -2.87 6.90 13.20
CA SER A 25 -4.19 7.30 12.70
C SER A 25 -4.42 6.99 11.21
N PRO A 26 -3.45 7.17 10.28
CA PRO A 26 -3.64 6.82 8.88
C PRO A 26 -3.78 5.30 8.66
N GLN A 27 -3.01 4.51 9.42
CA GLN A 27 -3.06 3.05 9.33
C GLN A 27 -4.41 2.50 9.76
N VAL A 28 -4.95 3.03 10.87
CA VAL A 28 -6.26 2.68 11.39
C VAL A 28 -7.36 3.13 10.43
N GLN A 29 -7.28 4.36 9.90
CA GLN A 29 -8.23 4.87 8.91
C GLN A 29 -8.33 3.95 7.70
N HIS A 30 -7.17 3.58 7.14
CA HIS A 30 -7.14 2.71 5.98
C HIS A 30 -7.64 1.30 6.32
N ALA A 31 -7.38 0.80 7.55
CA ALA A 31 -7.84 -0.54 7.98
C ALA A 31 -9.37 -0.62 8.09
N LEU A 32 -9.99 0.48 8.53
CA LEU A 32 -11.44 0.64 8.60
C LEU A 32 -12.11 0.77 7.22
N GLN A 33 -11.38 1.24 6.21
CA GLN A 33 -11.86 1.30 4.82
C GLN A 33 -11.72 -0.06 4.12
N VAL A 34 -10.51 -0.64 4.16
CA VAL A 34 -10.20 -1.93 3.53
C VAL A 34 -9.35 -2.76 4.48
N PRO A 35 -9.88 -3.89 5.00
CA PRO A 35 -9.12 -4.79 5.87
C PRO A 35 -7.84 -5.29 5.21
N LEU A 36 -6.80 -5.51 6.02
CA LEU A 36 -5.45 -5.85 5.56
C LEU A 36 -5.41 -7.03 4.56
N HIS A 37 -6.20 -8.07 4.83
CA HIS A 37 -6.25 -9.29 4.04
C HIS A 37 -6.94 -9.11 2.67
N ARG A 38 -7.69 -8.02 2.47
CA ARG A 38 -8.37 -7.69 1.21
C ARG A 38 -7.59 -6.70 0.35
N ARG A 39 -6.48 -6.14 0.86
CA ARG A 39 -5.70 -5.14 0.12
C ARG A 39 -4.83 -5.78 -0.96
N VAL A 40 -4.74 -5.09 -2.09
CA VAL A 40 -3.77 -5.43 -3.14
C VAL A 40 -2.36 -5.25 -2.58
N ARG A 41 -1.58 -6.35 -2.56
CA ARG A 41 -0.24 -6.40 -1.95
C ARG A 41 0.69 -5.27 -2.42
N ARG A 42 0.69 -4.97 -3.73
CA ARG A 42 1.53 -3.92 -4.31
C ARG A 42 1.13 -2.50 -3.88
N VAL A 43 -0.17 -2.23 -3.73
CA VAL A 43 -0.66 -0.92 -3.23
C VAL A 43 -0.23 -0.72 -1.79
N LYS A 44 -0.40 -1.76 -0.94
CA LYS A 44 0.03 -1.74 0.45
C LYS A 44 1.54 -1.58 0.61
N ALA A 45 2.34 -2.28 -0.21
CA ALA A 45 3.79 -2.18 -0.17
C ALA A 45 4.25 -0.74 -0.45
N ARG A 46 3.66 -0.08 -1.45
CA ARG A 46 3.94 1.32 -1.78
C ARG A 46 3.62 2.26 -0.62
N GLU A 47 2.42 2.14 -0.05
CA GLU A 47 1.99 2.95 1.10
C GLU A 47 2.95 2.78 2.29
N TYR A 48 3.40 1.56 2.57
CA TYR A 48 4.34 1.29 3.65
C TYR A 48 5.73 1.88 3.39
N ILE A 49 6.24 1.80 2.16
CA ILE A 49 7.50 2.43 1.75
C ILE A 49 7.41 3.96 1.90
N GLU A 50 6.29 4.59 1.55
CA GLU A 50 6.15 6.05 1.59
C GLU A 50 5.88 6.59 3.02
N THR A 51 5.07 5.88 3.82
CA THR A 51 4.55 6.41 5.09
C THR A 51 5.47 6.13 6.28
N PHE A 52 6.20 5.01 6.25
CA PHE A 52 6.92 4.54 7.43
C PHE A 52 8.34 5.12 7.51
N LYS A 53 8.52 6.20 8.27
CA LYS A 53 9.85 6.74 8.58
C LYS A 53 10.61 5.79 9.52
N ARG A 54 11.74 5.28 9.04
CA ARG A 54 12.57 4.26 9.69
C ARG A 54 13.75 4.95 10.39
N THR A 55 13.80 4.87 11.72
CA THR A 55 14.69 5.71 12.55
C THR A 55 16.01 5.05 12.94
N ASP A 56 16.09 3.72 12.95
CA ASP A 56 17.33 2.98 13.22
C ASP A 56 18.02 2.50 11.94
N HIS A 57 19.33 2.28 12.00
CA HIS A 57 20.13 1.91 10.83
C HIS A 57 19.63 0.65 10.12
N ARG A 58 19.26 -0.40 10.88
CA ARG A 58 18.78 -1.67 10.30
C ARG A 58 17.46 -1.47 9.56
N SER A 59 16.56 -0.67 10.14
CA SER A 59 15.29 -0.31 9.53
C SER A 59 15.49 0.50 8.24
N GLN A 60 16.47 1.40 8.18
CA GLN A 60 16.82 2.16 6.98
C GLN A 60 17.35 1.25 5.86
N VAL A 61 18.25 0.31 6.16
CA VAL A 61 18.74 -0.67 5.17
C VAL A 61 17.59 -1.49 4.58
N GLN A 62 16.68 -1.98 5.43
CA GLN A 62 15.49 -2.68 4.96
C GLN A 62 14.59 -1.78 4.10
N HIS A 63 14.54 -0.47 4.38
CA HIS A 63 13.66 0.46 3.67
C HIS A 63 14.16 0.72 2.26
N GLU A 64 15.46 0.92 2.11
CA GLU A 64 16.10 1.03 0.80
C GLU A 64 15.97 -0.27 0.00
N PHE A 65 16.13 -1.43 0.65
CA PHE A 65 15.89 -2.71 0.00
C PHE A 65 14.45 -2.84 -0.53
N ASP A 66 13.45 -2.56 0.31
CA ASP A 66 12.04 -2.62 -0.08
C ASP A 66 11.73 -1.66 -1.25
N ARG A 67 12.34 -0.47 -1.24
CA ARG A 67 12.19 0.53 -2.32
C ARG A 67 12.82 0.05 -3.63
N LEU A 68 14.01 -0.53 -3.58
CA LEU A 68 14.69 -1.08 -4.76
C LEU A 68 13.92 -2.25 -5.37
N ASP A 69 13.45 -3.20 -4.57
CA ASP A 69 12.61 -4.32 -5.05
C ASP A 69 11.33 -3.80 -5.73
N PHE A 70 10.67 -2.83 -5.10
CA PHE A 70 9.46 -2.22 -5.65
C PHE A 70 9.72 -1.59 -7.03
N ASN A 71 10.78 -0.78 -7.14
CA ASN A 71 11.15 -0.08 -8.38
C ASN A 71 11.56 -1.04 -9.50
N MET A 72 12.26 -2.13 -9.16
CA MET A 72 12.63 -3.16 -10.14
C MET A 72 11.39 -3.79 -10.77
N VAL A 73 10.43 -4.21 -9.96
CA VAL A 73 9.18 -4.80 -10.46
C VAL A 73 8.31 -3.76 -11.18
N GLN A 74 8.28 -2.52 -10.71
CA GLN A 74 7.60 -1.42 -11.39
C GLN A 74 8.14 -1.20 -12.81
N THR A 75 9.47 -1.25 -12.98
CA THR A 75 10.10 -1.10 -14.30
C THR A 75 9.66 -2.20 -15.27
N ILE A 76 9.54 -3.44 -14.81
CA ILE A 76 9.03 -4.55 -15.62
C ILE A 76 7.59 -4.30 -16.05
N HIS A 77 6.73 -3.85 -15.12
CA HIS A 77 5.34 -3.53 -15.44
C HIS A 77 5.22 -2.36 -16.43
N GLN A 78 6.03 -1.32 -16.27
CA GLN A 78 6.04 -0.17 -17.18
C GLN A 78 6.47 -0.56 -18.59
N ARG A 79 7.49 -1.42 -18.75
CA ARG A 79 7.87 -1.97 -20.06
C ARG A 79 6.73 -2.73 -20.71
N LYS A 80 6.11 -3.67 -19.98
CA LYS A 80 4.95 -4.42 -20.48
C LYS A 80 3.77 -3.53 -20.88
N LEU A 81 3.52 -2.45 -20.13
CA LEU A 81 2.48 -1.48 -20.46
C LEU A 81 2.85 -0.70 -21.73
N LYS A 82 4.10 -0.25 -21.86
CA LYS A 82 4.59 0.44 -23.05
C LYS A 82 4.43 -0.44 -24.30
N ASP A 83 4.84 -1.70 -24.22
CA ASP A 83 4.72 -2.65 -25.33
C ASP A 83 3.25 -2.86 -25.74
N ARG A 84 2.36 -3.03 -24.75
CA ARG A 84 0.90 -3.14 -24.98
C ARG A 84 0.31 -1.88 -25.60
N VAL A 85 0.70 -0.71 -25.12
CA VAL A 85 0.21 0.58 -25.66
C VAL A 85 0.69 0.77 -27.10
N GLN A 86 1.96 0.47 -27.39
CA GLN A 86 2.49 0.52 -28.76
C GLN A 86 1.77 -0.45 -29.70
N PHE A 87 1.49 -1.67 -29.23
CA PHE A 87 0.70 -2.64 -29.98
C PHE A 87 -0.70 -2.10 -30.31
N ILE A 88 -1.40 -1.54 -29.32
CA ILE A 88 -2.74 -0.95 -29.54
C ILE A 88 -2.67 0.20 -30.55
N ILE A 89 -1.70 1.10 -30.42
CA ILE A 89 -1.51 2.22 -31.36
C ILE A 89 -1.27 1.70 -32.79
N SER A 90 -0.49 0.63 -32.95
CA SER A 90 -0.21 0.04 -34.27
C SER A 90 -1.44 -0.55 -34.96
N LEU A 91 -2.52 -0.81 -34.22
CA LEU A 91 -3.78 -1.33 -34.73
C LEU A 91 -4.80 -0.22 -35.08
N LEU A 92 -4.52 1.04 -34.75
CA LEU A 92 -5.41 2.15 -35.10
C LEU A 92 -5.26 2.49 -36.60
N PRO A 93 -6.38 2.73 -37.32
CA PRO A 93 -6.31 3.17 -38.71
C PRO A 93 -5.59 4.53 -38.81
N LYS A 94 -4.77 4.68 -39.84
CA LYS A 94 -4.04 5.92 -40.14
C LYS A 94 -4.94 7.03 -40.64
#